data_AF-A0A7S2FCQ8-F1
#
_entry.id   AF-A0A7S2FCQ8-F1
#
_cell.length_a   1.000
_cell.length_b   1.000
_cell.length_c   1.000
_cell.angle_alpha   90.00
_cell.angle_beta   90.00
_cell.angle_gamma   90.00
#
_symmetry.space_group_name_H-M   'P 1'
#
loop_
_entity.id
_entity.type
_entity.pdbx_description
1 polymer ?
#
loop_
_entity_poly.entity_id
_entity_poly.type
_entity_poly.pdbx_seq_one_letter_code
_entity_poly.pdbx_strand_id
1 'polypeptide(L)'
;MDRAFNEINSLHKVYSTEPIFGVDFQTEAKPEAIEAVTVKRVVDDIEIVQQDDEAPYIPSSYLAEANKQGGDREVQFDQHLGLAIEALQGSTTTQNLWAVASYSSIRGPDGAGP
;
A
#
# COMPACT_ATOMS: atom_id res chain seq x y z
N MET A 1 -40.80 5.10 -32.43
CA MET A 1 -40.05 5.17 -31.16
C MET A 1 -40.06 3.84 -30.42
N ASP A 2 -41.22 3.16 -30.33
CA ASP A 2 -41.37 1.92 -29.56
C ASP A 2 -40.50 0.75 -30.01
N ARG A 3 -40.23 0.63 -31.31
CA ARG A 3 -39.34 -0.42 -31.84
C ARG A 3 -37.91 -0.32 -31.28
N ALA A 4 -37.33 0.88 -31.34
CA ALA A 4 -35.99 1.13 -30.82
C ALA A 4 -35.92 0.93 -29.31
N PHE A 5 -36.97 1.33 -28.58
CA PHE A 5 -37.07 1.10 -27.13
C PHE A 5 -37.07 -0.39 -26.77
N ASN A 6 -37.87 -1.18 -27.47
CA ASN A 6 -37.93 -2.63 -27.25
C ASN A 6 -36.62 -3.32 -27.62
N GLU A 7 -35.98 -2.86 -28.70
CA GLU A 7 -34.68 -3.38 -29.16
C GLU A 7 -33.56 -3.08 -28.14
N ILE A 8 -33.46 -1.84 -27.65
CA ILE A 8 -32.49 -1.46 -26.62
C ILE A 8 -32.71 -2.25 -25.33
N ASN A 9 -33.96 -2.40 -24.88
CA ASN A 9 -34.27 -3.18 -23.68
C ASN A 9 -33.93 -4.66 -23.84
N SER A 10 -34.17 -5.23 -25.02
CA SER A 10 -33.80 -6.61 -25.30
C SER A 10 -32.28 -6.79 -25.27
N LEU A 11 -31.53 -5.88 -25.89
CA LEU A 11 -30.06 -5.90 -25.87
C LEU A 11 -29.51 -5.75 -24.45
N HIS A 12 -30.06 -4.80 -23.68
CA HIS A 12 -29.64 -4.60 -22.29
C HIS A 12 -29.85 -5.87 -21.45
N LYS A 13 -31.00 -6.56 -21.58
CA LYS A 13 -31.24 -7.82 -20.87
C LYS A 13 -30.19 -8.88 -21.20
N VAL A 14 -29.81 -9.02 -22.47
CA VAL A 14 -28.77 -9.97 -22.91
C VAL A 14 -27.39 -9.54 -22.41
N TYR A 15 -27.06 -8.26 -22.47
CA TYR A 15 -25.79 -7.73 -21.95
C TYR A 15 -25.66 -7.92 -20.44
N SER A 16 -26.74 -7.70 -19.68
CA SER A 16 -26.71 -7.80 -18.22
C SER A 16 -26.54 -9.23 -17.70
N THR A 17 -26.81 -10.27 -18.49
CA THR A 17 -26.55 -11.66 -18.08
C THR A 17 -25.06 -11.98 -18.08
N GLU A 18 -24.32 -11.45 -19.05
CA GLU A 18 -22.88 -11.65 -19.18
C GLU A 18 -22.24 -10.38 -19.79
N PRO A 19 -21.84 -9.42 -18.94
CA PRO A 19 -21.40 -8.12 -19.39
C PRO A 19 -20.03 -8.19 -20.06
N ILE A 20 -19.96 -7.64 -21.27
CA ILE A 20 -18.71 -7.49 -22.01
C ILE A 20 -18.10 -6.13 -21.62
N PHE A 21 -17.11 -6.16 -20.70
CA PHE A 21 -16.46 -4.94 -20.21
C PHE A 21 -15.41 -4.34 -21.17
N GLY A 22 -15.13 -5.02 -22.28
CA GLY A 22 -14.11 -4.57 -23.24
C GLY A 22 -12.68 -4.64 -22.69
N VAL A 23 -12.45 -5.47 -21.66
CA VAL A 23 -11.11 -5.74 -21.12
C VAL A 23 -10.45 -6.78 -22.00
N ASP A 24 -9.55 -6.34 -22.88
CA ASP A 24 -8.65 -7.23 -23.59
C ASP A 24 -7.51 -7.66 -22.65
N PHE A 25 -7.26 -8.96 -22.56
CA PHE A 25 -6.12 -9.49 -21.80
C PHE A 25 -5.25 -10.35 -22.68
N GLN A 26 -3.95 -10.34 -22.37
CA GLN A 26 -2.97 -11.26 -22.92
C GLN A 26 -2.37 -12.00 -21.73
N THR A 27 -2.33 -13.32 -21.80
CA THR A 27 -1.57 -14.10 -20.82
C THR A 27 -0.09 -13.95 -21.14
N GLU A 28 0.64 -13.30 -20.24
CA GLU A 28 2.10 -13.43 -20.21
C GLU A 28 2.48 -14.91 -20.09
N ALA A 29 3.66 -15.28 -20.60
CA ALA A 29 4.16 -16.64 -20.46
C ALA A 29 4.13 -17.03 -18.98
N LYS A 30 3.62 -18.23 -18.70
CA LYS A 30 3.47 -18.79 -17.35
C LYS A 30 4.71 -18.45 -16.51
N PRO A 31 4.59 -17.70 -15.40
CA PRO A 31 5.72 -17.46 -14.51
C PRO A 31 6.31 -18.81 -14.08
N GLU A 32 7.62 -18.84 -13.87
CA GLU A 32 8.35 -20.06 -13.47
C GLU A 32 7.64 -20.75 -12.30
N ALA A 33 7.71 -22.08 -12.27
CA ALA A 33 7.03 -22.88 -11.25
C ALA A 33 7.38 -22.34 -9.84
N ILE A 34 6.39 -22.28 -8.96
CA ILE A 34 6.52 -21.74 -7.59
C ILE A 34 7.75 -22.31 -6.87
N GLU A 35 8.05 -23.59 -7.12
CA GLU A 35 9.21 -24.32 -6.61
C GLU A 35 10.58 -23.67 -6.96
N ALA A 36 10.68 -22.98 -8.09
CA ALA A 36 11.89 -22.26 -8.54
C ALA A 36 12.07 -20.90 -7.85
N VAL A 37 11.00 -20.34 -7.28
CA VAL A 37 10.99 -19.00 -6.66
C VAL A 37 10.86 -19.09 -5.13
N THR A 38 10.39 -20.21 -4.58
CA THR A 38 10.24 -20.39 -3.14
C THR A 38 11.55 -20.76 -2.44
N VAL A 39 11.94 -19.97 -1.45
CA VAL A 39 12.98 -20.33 -0.47
C VAL A 39 12.33 -21.13 0.67
N LYS A 40 12.97 -22.21 1.14
CA LYS A 40 12.50 -22.96 2.31
C LYS A 40 12.40 -22.01 3.51
N ARG A 41 11.19 -21.90 4.07
CA ARG A 41 10.95 -21.13 5.28
C ARG A 41 11.74 -21.74 6.43
N VAL A 42 12.71 -21.00 6.96
CA VAL A 42 13.26 -21.27 8.29
C VAL A 42 12.19 -20.81 9.28
N VAL A 43 11.70 -21.74 10.10
CA VAL A 43 10.77 -21.41 11.18
C VAL A 43 11.62 -20.97 12.35
N ASP A 44 11.65 -19.67 12.62
CA ASP A 44 12.18 -19.15 13.86
C ASP A 44 11.24 -19.55 15.01
N ASP A 45 11.83 -19.95 16.14
CA ASP A 45 11.11 -20.39 17.33
C ASP A 45 10.61 -19.14 18.09
N ILE A 46 9.58 -18.50 17.52
CA ILE A 46 8.93 -17.31 18.10
C ILE A 46 7.70 -17.73 18.88
N GLU A 47 7.72 -17.45 20.18
CA GLU A 47 6.57 -17.59 21.08
C GLU A 47 5.51 -16.57 20.65
N ILE A 48 4.44 -17.04 20.00
CA ILE A 48 3.31 -16.19 19.62
C ILE A 48 2.54 -15.86 20.89
N VAL A 49 2.84 -14.72 21.48
CA VAL A 49 1.98 -14.14 22.51
C VAL A 49 0.64 -13.86 21.84
N GLN A 50 -0.40 -14.63 22.20
CA GLN A 50 -1.77 -14.28 21.89
C GLN A 50 -2.09 -13.02 22.69
N GLN A 51 -1.80 -11.87 22.09
CA GLN A 51 -2.44 -10.65 22.51
C GLN A 51 -3.89 -10.78 22.04
N ASP A 52 -4.85 -10.62 22.95
CA ASP A 52 -6.30 -10.60 22.68
C ASP A 52 -6.65 -9.35 21.83
N ASP A 53 -6.04 -9.22 20.66
CA ASP A 53 -6.27 -8.16 19.72
C ASP A 53 -7.45 -8.58 18.84
N GLU A 54 -8.56 -7.84 18.96
CA GLU A 54 -9.65 -7.80 17.99
C GLU A 54 -9.09 -8.01 16.58
N ALA A 55 -9.58 -9.04 15.87
CA ALA A 55 -9.13 -9.37 14.53
C ALA A 55 -9.05 -8.07 13.70
N PRO A 56 -7.86 -7.70 13.17
CA PRO A 56 -7.70 -6.43 12.49
C PRO A 56 -8.70 -6.35 11.33
N TYR A 57 -9.48 -5.28 11.30
CA TYR A 57 -10.48 -5.00 10.27
C TYR A 57 -9.85 -5.20 8.88
N ILE A 58 -10.27 -6.23 8.14
CA ILE A 58 -9.59 -6.74 6.93
C ILE A 58 -9.13 -5.64 5.94
N PRO A 59 -9.88 -4.56 5.67
CA PRO A 59 -9.39 -3.47 4.81
C PRO A 59 -8.10 -2.78 5.28
N SER A 60 -7.80 -2.75 6.59
CA SER A 60 -6.60 -2.07 7.12
C SER A 60 -5.31 -2.83 6.83
N SER A 61 -5.35 -4.15 6.64
CA SER A 61 -4.16 -4.95 6.33
C SER A 61 -3.71 -4.83 4.87
N TYR A 62 -4.60 -4.37 3.97
CA TYR A 62 -4.30 -4.13 2.56
C TYR A 62 -4.07 -2.64 2.25
N LEU A 63 -3.98 -1.78 3.26
CA LEU A 63 -3.66 -0.37 3.05
C LEU A 63 -2.23 -0.25 2.51
N ALA A 64 -2.07 0.31 1.31
CA ALA A 64 -0.75 0.52 0.70
C ALA A 64 0.15 1.41 1.57
N GLU A 65 -0.46 2.33 2.31
CA GLU A 65 0.21 3.18 3.28
C GLU A 65 0.02 2.60 4.68
N ALA A 66 1.06 2.00 5.25
CA ALA A 66 0.98 1.46 6.61
C ALA A 66 0.60 2.57 7.61
N ASN A 67 -0.48 2.35 8.37
CA ASN A 67 -0.88 3.19 9.51
C ASN A 67 -1.21 4.66 9.21
N LYS A 68 -1.57 5.03 7.97
CA LYS A 68 -2.11 6.38 7.72
C LYS A 68 -3.53 6.51 8.29
N GLN A 69 -3.61 7.05 9.49
CA GLN A 69 -4.89 7.33 10.15
C GLN A 69 -5.45 8.66 9.62
N GLY A 70 -6.66 8.64 9.04
CA GLY A 70 -7.42 9.86 8.74
C GLY A 70 -7.40 10.38 7.31
N GLY A 71 -6.91 9.61 6.32
CA GLY A 71 -6.87 10.03 4.91
C GLY A 71 -5.80 11.08 4.62
N ASP A 72 -5.83 11.64 3.40
CA ASP A 72 -4.90 12.69 2.97
C ASP A 72 -5.24 14.02 3.68
N ARG A 73 -4.23 14.70 4.24
CA ARG A 73 -4.40 16.04 4.80
C ARG A 73 -4.51 17.07 3.68
N GLU A 74 -4.97 18.27 4.04
CA GLU A 74 -5.12 19.39 3.11
C GLU A 74 -3.81 19.73 2.37
N VAL A 75 -3.92 20.08 1.09
CA VAL A 75 -2.77 20.48 0.27
C VAL A 75 -2.39 21.93 0.59
N GLN A 76 -1.12 22.17 0.91
CA GLN A 76 -0.55 23.48 1.24
C GLN A 76 0.67 23.80 0.37
N PHE A 77 0.92 25.08 0.12
CA PHE A 77 2.11 25.50 -0.64
C PHE A 77 3.33 25.61 0.28
N ASP A 78 4.37 24.84 0.00
CA ASP A 78 5.67 24.95 0.66
C ASP A 78 6.56 25.92 -0.13
N GLN A 79 6.88 27.06 0.48
CA GLN A 79 7.72 28.09 -0.14
C GLN A 79 9.17 27.66 -0.35
N HIS A 80 9.69 26.75 0.47
CA HIS A 80 11.06 26.26 0.37
C HIS A 80 11.23 25.31 -0.81
N LEU A 81 10.26 24.43 -1.04
CA LEU A 81 10.24 23.53 -2.21
C LEU A 81 9.68 24.20 -3.47
N GLY A 82 8.86 25.24 -3.32
CA GLY A 82 8.13 25.86 -4.43
C GLY A 82 7.02 24.96 -4.99
N LEU A 83 6.51 24.03 -4.19
CA LEU A 83 5.54 23.00 -4.60
C LEU A 83 4.34 22.98 -3.66
N ALA A 84 3.22 22.46 -4.17
CA ALA A 84 2.09 22.07 -3.35
C ALA A 84 2.39 20.70 -2.71
N ILE A 85 2.34 20.63 -1.38
CA ILE A 85 2.59 19.43 -0.57
C ILE A 85 1.39 19.14 0.34
N GLU A 86 1.30 17.92 0.85
CA GLU A 86 0.38 17.60 1.95
C GLU A 86 0.77 18.41 3.22
N ALA A 87 -0.22 18.94 3.93
CA ALA A 87 0.00 19.70 5.17
C ALA A 87 0.81 18.91 6.19
N LEU A 88 1.88 19.50 6.72
CA LEU A 88 2.77 18.87 7.67
C LEU A 88 2.09 18.64 9.04
N GLN A 89 2.54 17.61 9.76
CA GLN A 89 2.02 17.28 11.08
C GLN A 89 2.78 18.07 12.14
N GLY A 90 2.03 18.81 12.98
CA GLY A 90 2.59 19.59 14.08
C GLY A 90 3.55 20.69 13.62
N SER A 91 4.69 20.81 14.29
CA SER A 91 5.73 21.81 14.01
C SER A 91 6.89 21.28 13.16
N THR A 92 6.67 20.17 12.43
CA THR A 92 7.69 19.58 11.56
C THR A 92 7.86 20.42 10.29
N THR A 93 9.10 20.51 9.79
CA THR A 93 9.40 21.12 8.49
C THR A 93 9.85 20.06 7.49
N THR A 94 9.76 20.37 6.19
CA THR A 94 10.19 19.50 5.10
C THR A 94 11.66 19.10 5.20
N GLN A 95 12.52 19.99 5.72
CA GLN A 95 13.94 19.68 5.94
C GLN A 95 14.14 18.66 7.07
N ASN A 96 13.31 18.72 8.13
CA ASN A 96 13.36 17.74 9.21
C ASN A 96 12.98 16.34 8.72
N LEU A 97 12.01 16.24 7.79
CA LEU A 97 11.61 14.97 7.18
C LEU A 97 12.68 14.39 6.26
N TRP A 98 13.46 15.24 5.58
CA TRP A 98 14.50 14.80 4.66
C TRP A 98 15.84 14.46 5.34
N ALA A 99 16.06 15.00 6.54
CA ALA A 99 17.30 14.74 7.28
C ALA A 99 17.38 13.27 7.68
N VAL A 100 18.38 12.56 7.15
CA VAL A 100 18.71 11.21 7.61
C VAL A 100 19.37 11.33 8.98
N ALA A 101 18.76 10.74 10.00
CA ALA A 101 19.40 10.55 11.30
C ALA A 101 20.66 9.70 11.09
N SER A 102 21.82 10.35 10.94
CA SER A 102 23.10 9.66 11.06
C SER A 102 23.20 9.19 12.50
N TYR A 103 22.94 7.91 12.73
CA TYR A 103 23.24 7.28 14.00
C TYR A 103 24.73 7.50 14.29
N SER A 104 25.01 8.19 15.39
CA SER A 104 26.30 8.14 16.02
C SER A 104 26.64 6.67 16.29
N SER A 105 27.82 6.27 15.81
CA SER A 105 28.48 5.03 16.18
C SER A 105 28.24 4.75 17.65
N ILE A 106 27.62 3.59 17.92
CA ILE A 106 27.59 2.98 19.25
C ILE A 106 29.05 2.91 19.71
N ARG A 107 29.47 3.88 20.53
CA ARG A 107 30.73 3.84 21.24
C ARG A 107 30.48 2.84 22.36
N GLY A 108 30.85 1.58 22.10
CA GLY A 108 30.89 0.56 23.13
C GLY A 108 31.75 1.05 24.31
N PRO A 109 31.35 0.77 25.56
CA PRO A 109 32.13 1.14 26.71
C PRO A 109 33.20 0.07 26.89
N ASP A 110 34.37 0.24 26.29
CA ASP A 110 35.54 -0.52 26.74
C ASP A 110 36.78 0.34 26.66
N GLY A 111 37.21 0.76 27.85
CA GLY A 111 38.58 1.14 28.08
C GLY A 111 39.44 -0.11 28.15
N ALA A 112 40.49 -0.15 27.33
CA ALA A 112 41.73 -0.85 27.63
C ALA A 112 42.84 -0.15 26.83
N GLY A 113 43.93 0.18 27.52
CA GLY A 113 45.15 0.79 26.95
C GLY A 113 45.87 -0.12 25.95
N PRO A 114 47.08 0.21 25.52
CA PRO A 114 48.22 0.60 26.39
C PRO A 114 48.42 2.11 26.61
#